data_AF-A0A2D6GM45-F1
#
_entry.id   AF-A0A2D6GM45-F1
#
_cell.length_a   1.000
_cell.length_b   1.000
_cell.length_c   1.000
_cell.angle_alpha   90.00
_cell.angle_beta   90.00
_cell.angle_gamma   90.00
#
_symmetry.space_group_name_H-M   'P 1'
#
loop_
_entity.id
_entity.type
_entity.pdbx_description
1 polymer ?
#
loop_
_entity_poly.entity_id
_entity_poly.type
_entity_poly.pdbx_seq_one_letter_code
_entity_poly.pdbx_strand_id
1 'polypeptide(L)'
;MQNSESNFLRTILLLSVCLAFSGSTSSMTVSASSLVGFGIADNKALATLPLSFHLLGTMLAGIPASLLMKRVGRRYGFMIGTGIGASGAAAATIAIIYSNFVFFSMSIFLLGILSGFSQLYRFAAADVASPEFRTKAVSWVMLGGILAGFIGPTIALKGKDLIADAPFAGSYLFVIMFHVVIVAILFMIRLPQPSVEEQTGESRHWREIFSQPKIIVAVLTSMIGYGVMAMIMTATPLAM
;
A
#
# COMPACT_ATOMS: atom_id res chain seq x y z
N MET A 1 -0.32 21.38 -27.87
CA MET A 1 -0.55 21.43 -26.40
C MET A 1 -1.59 20.40 -25.92
N GLN A 2 -2.68 20.16 -26.67
CA GLN A 2 -3.75 19.18 -26.33
C GLN A 2 -3.27 17.72 -26.13
N ASN A 3 -2.26 17.27 -26.89
CA ASN A 3 -1.67 15.93 -26.73
C ASN A 3 -0.88 15.75 -25.42
N SER A 4 -0.39 16.84 -24.79
CA SER A 4 0.34 16.75 -23.52
C SER A 4 -0.60 16.61 -22.34
N GLU A 5 -1.72 17.34 -22.33
CA GLU A 5 -2.74 17.26 -21.26
C GLU A 5 -3.45 15.91 -21.22
N SER A 6 -3.78 15.34 -22.39
CA SER A 6 -4.41 14.01 -22.49
C SER A 6 -3.52 12.91 -21.91
N ASN A 7 -2.22 12.95 -22.18
CA ASN A 7 -1.25 11.97 -21.68
C ASN A 7 -1.03 12.07 -20.16
N PHE A 8 -1.08 13.29 -19.62
CA PHE A 8 -1.02 13.55 -18.19
C PHE A 8 -2.24 13.00 -17.44
N LEU A 9 -3.46 13.30 -17.91
CA LEU A 9 -4.69 12.82 -17.30
C LEU A 9 -4.78 11.30 -17.35
N ARG A 10 -4.38 10.69 -18.46
CA ARG A 10 -4.29 9.23 -18.58
C ARG A 10 -3.32 8.65 -17.55
N THR A 11 -2.17 9.27 -17.34
CA THR A 11 -1.18 8.83 -16.33
C THR A 11 -1.76 8.91 -14.92
N ILE A 12 -2.42 10.02 -14.56
CA ILE A 12 -3.11 10.15 -13.26
C ILE A 12 -4.16 9.06 -13.07
N LEU A 13 -5.01 8.84 -14.07
CA LEU A 13 -6.07 7.83 -13.99
C LEU A 13 -5.48 6.43 -13.80
N LEU A 14 -4.41 6.10 -14.52
CA LEU A 14 -3.72 4.83 -14.34
C LEU A 14 -3.07 4.71 -12.95
N LEU A 15 -2.48 5.78 -12.41
CA LEU A 15 -2.00 5.81 -11.02
C LEU A 15 -3.14 5.67 -10.00
N SER A 16 -4.31 6.22 -10.30
CA SER A 16 -5.53 6.06 -9.50
C SER A 16 -5.98 4.60 -9.48
N VAL A 17 -5.93 3.90 -10.62
CA VAL A 17 -6.19 2.46 -10.71
C VAL A 17 -5.15 1.65 -9.93
N CYS A 18 -3.86 2.01 -10.02
CA CYS A 18 -2.82 1.37 -9.21
C CYS A 18 -3.09 1.54 -7.71
N LEU A 19 -3.49 2.74 -7.28
CA LEU A 19 -3.84 2.99 -5.90
C LEU A 19 -5.12 2.26 -5.49
N ALA A 20 -6.10 2.12 -6.38
CA ALA A 20 -7.30 1.33 -6.12
C ALA A 20 -6.94 -0.12 -5.83
N PHE A 21 -6.14 -0.78 -6.69
CA PHE A 21 -5.74 -2.17 -6.50
C PHE A 21 -4.81 -2.38 -5.29
N SER A 22 -3.84 -1.49 -5.07
CA SER A 22 -3.01 -1.51 -3.87
C SER A 22 -3.84 -1.29 -2.61
N GLY A 23 -4.76 -0.33 -2.63
CA GLY A 23 -5.67 -0.06 -1.51
C GLY A 23 -6.61 -1.22 -1.24
N SER A 24 -7.12 -1.89 -2.27
CA SER A 24 -7.93 -3.10 -2.12
C SER A 24 -7.16 -4.22 -1.47
N THR A 25 -5.88 -4.37 -1.82
CA THR A 25 -4.98 -5.32 -1.16
C THR A 25 -4.87 -5.01 0.33
N SER A 26 -4.58 -3.76 0.70
CA SER A 26 -4.47 -3.36 2.10
C SER A 26 -5.79 -3.55 2.85
N SER A 27 -6.91 -3.13 2.26
CA SER A 27 -8.25 -3.29 2.85
C SER A 27 -8.60 -4.76 3.08
N MET A 28 -8.43 -5.61 2.07
CA MET A 28 -8.64 -7.05 2.18
C MET A 28 -7.72 -7.67 3.25
N THR A 29 -6.44 -7.29 3.26
CA THR A 29 -5.46 -7.80 4.22
C THR A 29 -5.82 -7.42 5.65
N VAL A 30 -6.20 -6.16 5.89
CA VAL A 30 -6.61 -5.70 7.23
C VAL A 30 -7.81 -6.47 7.74
N SER A 31 -8.83 -6.69 6.89
CA SER A 31 -10.04 -7.43 7.28
C SER A 31 -9.80 -8.95 7.46
N ALA A 32 -9.00 -9.57 6.58
CA ALA A 32 -8.80 -11.01 6.59
C ALA A 32 -7.71 -11.46 7.59
N SER A 33 -6.68 -10.64 7.82
CA SER A 33 -5.50 -11.05 8.61
C SER A 33 -5.80 -11.37 10.07
N SER A 34 -6.74 -10.65 10.71
CA SER A 34 -7.17 -10.95 12.08
C SER A 34 -7.99 -12.25 12.16
N LEU A 35 -8.87 -12.51 11.20
CA LEU A 35 -9.67 -13.72 11.13
C LEU A 35 -8.82 -14.95 10.83
N VAL A 36 -7.90 -14.85 9.86
CA VAL A 36 -6.93 -15.90 9.54
C VAL A 36 -5.98 -16.12 10.71
N GLY A 37 -5.48 -15.04 11.33
CA GLY A 37 -4.66 -15.10 12.52
C GLY A 37 -5.37 -15.79 13.68
N PHE A 38 -6.65 -15.49 13.89
CA PHE A 38 -7.48 -16.18 14.89
C PHE A 38 -7.68 -17.66 14.55
N GLY A 39 -7.84 -18.03 13.28
CA GLY A 39 -7.99 -19.43 12.86
C GLY A 39 -6.72 -20.25 13.08
N ILE A 40 -5.56 -19.72 12.71
CA ILE A 40 -4.28 -20.44 12.69
C ILE A 40 -3.51 -20.36 14.02
N ALA A 41 -3.69 -19.30 14.82
CA ALA A 41 -2.93 -19.14 16.05
C ALA A 41 -3.34 -20.15 17.14
N ASP A 42 -2.33 -20.80 17.74
CA ASP A 42 -2.50 -21.63 18.94
C ASP A 42 -2.94 -20.76 20.13
N ASN A 43 -2.31 -19.60 20.30
CA ASN A 43 -2.69 -18.60 21.30
C ASN A 43 -3.51 -17.49 20.65
N LYS A 44 -4.82 -17.45 20.94
CA LYS A 44 -5.74 -16.45 20.39
C LYS A 44 -5.40 -15.01 20.78
N ALA A 45 -4.63 -14.79 21.85
CA ALA A 45 -4.12 -13.46 22.20
C ALA A 45 -3.20 -12.87 21.11
N LEU A 46 -2.60 -13.71 20.27
CA LEU A 46 -1.74 -13.30 19.16
C LEU A 46 -2.51 -13.09 17.84
N ALA A 47 -3.84 -13.26 17.81
CA ALA A 47 -4.61 -13.19 16.56
C ALA A 47 -4.46 -11.87 15.80
N THR A 48 -4.18 -10.76 16.50
CA THR A 48 -3.97 -9.43 15.91
C THR A 48 -2.52 -9.13 15.53
N LEU A 49 -1.57 -10.01 15.88
CA LEU A 49 -0.16 -9.85 15.59
C LEU A 49 0.13 -9.68 14.08
N PRO A 50 -0.49 -10.45 13.15
CA PRO A 50 -0.26 -10.25 11.72
C PRO A 50 -0.58 -8.82 11.27
N LEU A 51 -1.66 -8.23 11.81
CA LEU A 51 -2.04 -6.86 11.52
C LEU A 51 -1.02 -5.85 12.07
N SER A 52 -0.46 -6.10 13.26
CA SER A 52 0.65 -5.30 13.77
C SER A 52 1.87 -5.36 12.83
N PHE A 53 2.20 -6.54 12.30
CA PHE A 53 3.25 -6.69 11.29
C PHE A 53 2.94 -5.93 10.00
N HIS A 54 1.68 -5.90 9.53
CA HIS A 54 1.27 -5.07 8.40
C HIS A 54 1.59 -3.58 8.63
N LEU A 55 1.22 -3.06 9.80
CA LEU A 55 1.45 -1.68 10.18
C LEU A 55 2.95 -1.38 10.30
N LEU A 56 3.71 -2.27 10.95
CA LEU A 56 5.17 -2.15 11.05
C LEU A 56 5.83 -2.13 9.68
N GLY A 57 5.42 -3.01 8.75
CA GLY A 57 5.92 -3.03 7.38
C GLY A 57 5.63 -1.71 6.64
N THR A 58 4.42 -1.17 6.82
CA THR A 58 4.01 0.12 6.24
C THR A 58 4.89 1.27 6.75
N MET A 59 5.12 1.31 8.07
CA MET A 59 5.93 2.33 8.73
C MET A 59 7.40 2.26 8.31
N LEU A 60 7.98 1.06 8.31
CA LEU A 60 9.38 0.84 7.94
C LEU A 60 9.64 1.07 6.46
N ALA A 61 8.65 0.88 5.59
CA ALA A 61 8.81 1.08 4.16
C ALA A 61 8.75 2.56 3.74
N GLY A 62 8.09 3.44 4.48
CA GLY A 62 7.83 4.83 4.04
C GLY A 62 9.11 5.61 3.66
N ILE A 63 10.08 5.69 4.58
CA ILE A 63 11.34 6.41 4.35
C ILE A 63 12.21 5.69 3.29
N PRO A 64 12.53 4.38 3.43
CA PRO A 64 13.34 3.67 2.44
C PRO A 64 12.73 3.68 1.04
N ALA A 65 11.40 3.56 0.91
CA ALA A 65 10.72 3.63 -0.38
C ALA A 65 10.94 4.98 -1.07
N SER A 66 10.83 6.08 -0.31
CA SER A 66 11.05 7.42 -0.86
C SER A 66 12.51 7.63 -1.30
N LEU A 67 13.49 7.15 -0.52
CA LEU A 67 14.92 7.21 -0.85
C LEU A 67 15.27 6.30 -2.04
N LEU A 68 14.68 5.11 -2.12
CA LEU A 68 14.85 4.20 -3.24
C LEU A 68 14.31 4.84 -4.52
N MET A 69 13.09 5.37 -4.49
CA MET A 69 12.47 6.06 -5.64
C MET A 69 13.27 7.27 -6.11
N LYS A 70 13.96 7.96 -5.20
CA LYS A 70 14.87 9.05 -5.53
C LYS A 70 16.06 8.57 -6.38
N ARG A 71 16.54 7.33 -6.17
CA ARG A 71 17.70 6.76 -6.87
C ARG A 71 17.33 6.02 -8.15
N VAL A 72 16.35 5.11 -8.08
CA VAL A 72 15.98 4.24 -9.22
C VAL A 72 14.82 4.80 -10.05
N GLY A 73 14.21 5.90 -9.59
CA GLY A 73 13.02 6.48 -10.18
C GLY A 73 11.71 5.86 -9.65
N ARG A 74 10.63 6.65 -9.76
CA ARG A 74 9.30 6.30 -9.23
C ARG A 74 8.75 4.99 -9.82
N ARG A 75 8.86 4.83 -11.15
CA ARG A 75 8.34 3.64 -11.86
C ARG A 75 8.94 2.35 -11.31
N TYR A 76 10.28 2.26 -11.27
CA TYR A 76 10.96 1.07 -10.77
C TYR A 76 10.75 0.90 -9.26
N GLY A 77 10.69 1.98 -8.49
CA GLY A 77 10.34 1.91 -7.07
C GLY A 77 8.96 1.28 -6.83
N PHE A 78 7.93 1.69 -7.58
CA PHE A 78 6.61 1.05 -7.49
C PHE A 78 6.65 -0.41 -7.93
N MET A 79 7.37 -0.75 -9.00
CA MET A 79 7.50 -2.14 -9.44
C MET A 79 8.17 -3.03 -8.38
N ILE A 80 9.19 -2.53 -7.67
CA ILE A 80 9.83 -3.25 -6.56
C ILE A 80 8.84 -3.45 -5.41
N GLY A 81 8.14 -2.38 -5.00
CA GLY A 81 7.11 -2.46 -3.96
C GLY A 81 6.01 -3.45 -4.30
N THR A 82 5.53 -3.46 -5.55
CA THR A 82 4.57 -4.43 -6.06
C THR A 82 5.16 -5.84 -6.14
N GLY A 83 6.43 -6.01 -6.50
CA GLY A 83 7.10 -7.32 -6.44
C GLY A 83 7.12 -7.90 -5.03
N ILE A 84 7.45 -7.07 -4.03
CA ILE A 84 7.43 -7.44 -2.61
C ILE A 84 6.00 -7.77 -2.13
N GLY A 85 5.00 -6.99 -2.57
CA GLY A 85 3.61 -7.28 -2.26
C GLY A 85 3.13 -8.61 -2.87
N ALA A 86 3.50 -8.88 -4.12
CA ALA A 86 3.13 -10.13 -4.80
C ALA A 86 3.77 -11.36 -4.13
N SER A 87 5.05 -11.27 -3.75
CA SER A 87 5.71 -12.34 -2.99
C SER A 87 5.09 -12.51 -1.61
N GLY A 88 4.72 -11.42 -0.94
CA GLY A 88 3.96 -11.45 0.31
C GLY A 88 2.60 -12.14 0.18
N ALA A 89 1.83 -11.87 -0.89
CA ALA A 89 0.55 -12.52 -1.14
C ALA A 89 0.70 -14.02 -1.45
N ALA A 90 1.71 -14.39 -2.25
CA ALA A 90 2.03 -15.80 -2.51
C ALA A 90 2.44 -16.53 -1.22
N ALA A 91 3.32 -15.92 -0.41
CA ALA A 91 3.72 -16.47 0.88
C ALA A 91 2.54 -16.58 1.85
N ALA A 92 1.63 -15.61 1.87
CA ALA A 92 0.42 -15.66 2.70
C ALA A 92 -0.50 -16.82 2.28
N THR A 93 -0.68 -17.04 0.97
CA THR A 93 -1.46 -18.17 0.44
C THR A 93 -0.88 -19.50 0.93
N ILE A 94 0.44 -19.66 0.79
CA ILE A 94 1.16 -20.86 1.26
C ILE A 94 1.03 -21.02 2.78
N ALA A 95 1.22 -19.93 3.54
CA ALA A 95 1.14 -19.95 4.99
C ALA A 95 -0.23 -20.39 5.51
N ILE A 96 -1.31 -20.00 4.83
CA ILE A 96 -2.67 -20.41 5.16
C ILE A 96 -2.86 -21.90 4.91
N ILE A 97 -2.40 -22.42 3.76
CA ILE A 97 -2.52 -23.84 3.41
C ILE A 97 -1.80 -24.73 4.43
N TYR A 98 -0.61 -24.32 4.87
CA TYR A 98 0.16 -25.07 5.87
C TYR A 98 -0.17 -24.70 7.33
N SER A 99 -1.16 -23.83 7.57
CA SER A 99 -1.53 -23.35 8.91
C SER A 99 -0.31 -22.86 9.74
N ASN A 100 0.62 -22.13 9.12
CA ASN A 100 1.81 -21.61 9.81
C ASN A 100 1.65 -20.13 10.16
N PHE A 101 1.38 -19.87 11.45
CA PHE A 101 1.10 -18.52 11.96
C PHE A 101 2.27 -17.53 11.82
N VAL A 102 3.50 -17.98 12.11
CA VAL A 102 4.68 -17.10 12.04
C VAL A 102 4.97 -16.73 10.60
N PHE A 103 4.90 -17.71 9.70
CA PHE A 103 5.10 -17.49 8.28
C PHE A 103 4.01 -16.59 7.68
N PHE A 104 2.76 -16.73 8.14
CA PHE A 104 1.68 -15.83 7.77
C PHE A 104 1.96 -14.40 8.22
N SER A 105 2.37 -14.20 9.48
CA SER A 105 2.69 -12.87 10.02
C SER A 105 3.79 -12.16 9.22
N MET A 106 4.85 -12.90 8.84
CA MET A 106 5.93 -12.38 7.98
C MET A 106 5.44 -12.06 6.56
N SER A 107 4.50 -12.83 6.03
CA SER A 107 3.89 -12.56 4.72
C SER A 107 3.06 -11.26 4.76
N ILE A 108 2.30 -11.05 5.83
CA ILE A 108 1.53 -9.83 6.04
C ILE A 108 2.43 -8.60 6.23
N PHE A 109 3.62 -8.76 6.84
CA PHE A 109 4.64 -7.72 6.90
C PHE A 109 5.06 -7.24 5.50
N LEU A 110 5.30 -8.15 4.57
CA LEU A 110 5.66 -7.81 3.17
C LEU A 110 4.52 -7.05 2.46
N LEU A 111 3.27 -7.43 2.71
CA LEU A 111 2.10 -6.67 2.23
C LEU A 111 2.00 -5.28 2.88
N GLY A 112 2.48 -5.14 4.12
CA GLY A 112 2.66 -3.84 4.78
C GLY A 112 3.66 -2.96 4.03
N ILE A 113 4.80 -3.53 3.61
CA ILE A 113 5.80 -2.80 2.83
C ILE A 113 5.17 -2.22 1.56
N LEU A 114 4.42 -3.02 0.79
CA LEU A 114 3.66 -2.55 -0.37
C LEU A 114 2.77 -1.36 -0.04
N SER A 115 2.03 -1.42 1.08
CA SER A 115 1.14 -0.33 1.51
C SER A 115 1.92 0.98 1.68
N GLY A 116 3.13 0.92 2.26
CA GLY A 116 4.03 2.07 2.37
C GLY A 116 4.45 2.66 1.01
N PHE A 117 4.78 1.82 0.03
CA PHE A 117 5.06 2.26 -1.34
C PHE A 117 3.82 2.89 -1.99
N SER A 118 2.65 2.31 -1.77
CA SER A 118 1.40 2.72 -2.40
C SER A 118 0.94 4.12 -1.96
N GLN A 119 1.28 4.53 -0.73
CA GLN A 119 1.02 5.90 -0.27
C GLN A 119 1.78 6.97 -1.06
N LEU A 120 2.81 6.60 -1.82
CA LEU A 120 3.58 7.52 -2.65
C LEU A 120 2.94 7.78 -4.02
N TYR A 121 1.89 7.05 -4.41
CA TYR A 121 1.19 7.28 -5.69
C TYR A 121 0.64 8.71 -5.81
N ARG A 122 0.11 9.27 -4.72
CA ARG A 122 -0.39 10.65 -4.69
C ARG A 122 0.70 11.68 -4.96
N PHE A 123 1.93 11.43 -4.49
CA PHE A 123 3.06 12.31 -4.75
C PHE A 123 3.58 12.15 -6.18
N ALA A 124 3.65 10.91 -6.69
CA ALA A 124 3.98 10.68 -8.09
C ALA A 124 3.01 11.37 -9.05
N ALA A 125 1.71 11.44 -8.71
CA ALA A 125 0.74 12.18 -9.50
C ALA A 125 0.96 13.70 -9.46
N ALA A 126 1.37 14.23 -8.30
CA ALA A 126 1.73 15.64 -8.17
C ALA A 126 3.01 15.99 -8.96
N ASP A 127 3.95 15.04 -9.06
CA ASP A 127 5.21 15.21 -9.82
C ASP A 127 4.95 15.28 -11.33
N VAL A 128 3.94 14.57 -11.84
CA VAL A 128 3.56 14.58 -13.27
C VAL A 128 2.66 15.79 -13.63
N ALA A 129 1.99 16.39 -12.64
CA ALA A 129 1.07 17.49 -12.84
C ALA A 129 1.75 18.85 -12.97
N SER A 130 1.18 19.72 -13.81
CA SER A 130 1.54 21.14 -13.81
C SER A 130 1.21 21.76 -12.44
N PRO A 131 1.94 22.81 -12.00
CA PRO A 131 1.79 23.40 -10.67
C PRO A 131 0.34 23.76 -10.31
N GLU A 132 -0.42 24.26 -11.27
CA GLU A 132 -1.83 24.65 -11.14
C GLU A 132 -2.78 23.46 -10.95
N PHE A 133 -2.41 22.27 -11.46
CA PHE A 133 -3.23 21.06 -11.43
C PHE A 133 -2.79 20.04 -10.37
N ARG A 134 -1.71 20.28 -9.62
CA ARG A 134 -1.19 19.35 -8.59
C ARG A 134 -2.25 18.93 -7.57
N THR A 135 -3.00 19.88 -7.03
CA THR A 135 -4.05 19.58 -6.04
C THR A 135 -5.16 18.72 -6.64
N LYS A 136 -5.58 19.00 -7.88
CA LYS A 136 -6.57 18.18 -8.60
C LYS A 136 -6.03 16.78 -8.89
N ALA A 137 -4.76 16.66 -9.30
CA ALA A 137 -4.12 15.39 -9.60
C ALA A 137 -4.08 14.46 -8.38
N VAL A 138 -3.71 15.01 -7.22
CA VAL A 138 -3.74 14.28 -5.94
C VAL A 138 -5.16 13.79 -5.64
N SER A 139 -6.17 14.66 -5.76
CA SER A 139 -7.57 14.27 -5.52
C SER A 139 -8.04 13.16 -6.47
N TRP A 140 -7.71 13.25 -7.76
CA TRP A 140 -8.06 12.21 -8.75
C TRP A 140 -7.44 10.85 -8.45
N VAL A 141 -6.20 10.82 -7.98
CA VAL A 141 -5.59 9.56 -7.52
C VAL A 141 -6.27 9.06 -6.26
N MET A 142 -6.61 9.95 -5.33
CA MET A 142 -7.25 9.56 -4.08
C MET A 142 -8.67 9.02 -4.24
N LEU A 143 -9.38 9.38 -5.32
CA LEU A 143 -10.64 8.73 -5.69
C LEU A 143 -10.49 7.21 -5.90
N GLY A 144 -9.33 6.74 -6.38
CA GLY A 144 -9.03 5.31 -6.46
C GLY A 144 -9.06 4.61 -5.10
N GLY A 145 -8.68 5.32 -4.03
CA GLY A 145 -8.78 4.84 -2.66
C GLY A 145 -10.22 4.63 -2.18
N ILE A 146 -11.21 5.32 -2.76
CA ILE A 146 -12.63 5.07 -2.48
C ILE A 146 -13.04 3.73 -3.08
N LEU A 147 -12.68 3.48 -4.34
CA LEU A 147 -12.95 2.20 -5.02
C LEU A 147 -12.29 1.03 -4.27
N ALA A 148 -11.10 1.27 -3.71
CA ALA A 148 -10.39 0.28 -2.91
C ALA A 148 -11.23 -0.27 -1.75
N GLY A 149 -11.99 0.60 -1.07
CA GLY A 149 -12.83 0.25 0.07
C GLY A 149 -14.02 -0.65 -0.27
N PHE A 150 -14.48 -0.66 -1.53
CA PHE A 150 -15.52 -1.58 -1.99
C PHE A 150 -14.94 -2.89 -2.55
N ILE A 151 -13.88 -2.76 -3.35
CA ILE A 151 -13.26 -3.92 -4.02
C ILE A 151 -12.62 -4.84 -2.98
N GLY A 152 -11.91 -4.29 -1.98
CA GLY A 152 -11.19 -5.07 -0.95
C GLY A 152 -12.06 -6.06 -0.20
N PRO A 153 -13.15 -5.63 0.48
CA PRO A 153 -14.07 -6.53 1.17
C PRO A 153 -14.78 -7.51 0.22
N THR A 154 -15.12 -7.06 -1.00
CA THR A 154 -15.79 -7.91 -1.99
C THR A 154 -14.91 -9.10 -2.41
N ILE A 155 -13.62 -8.86 -2.68
CA ILE A 155 -12.70 -9.96 -2.99
C ILE A 155 -12.36 -10.81 -1.77
N ALA A 156 -12.36 -10.22 -0.56
CA ALA A 156 -12.17 -10.98 0.67
C ALA A 156 -13.29 -12.01 0.83
N LEU A 157 -14.54 -11.59 0.63
CA LEU A 157 -15.72 -12.46 0.71
C LEU A 157 -15.72 -13.51 -0.40
N LYS A 158 -15.54 -13.11 -1.66
CA LYS A 158 -15.54 -14.04 -2.80
C LYS A 158 -14.39 -15.05 -2.74
N GLY A 159 -13.21 -14.60 -2.31
CA GLY A 159 -12.01 -15.41 -2.22
C GLY A 159 -11.95 -16.30 -0.97
N LYS A 160 -12.83 -16.08 0.02
CA LYS A 160 -12.82 -16.81 1.29
C LYS A 160 -12.96 -18.30 1.10
N ASP A 161 -13.99 -18.73 0.37
CA ASP A 161 -14.37 -20.15 0.23
C ASP A 161 -13.91 -20.76 -1.11
N LEU A 162 -12.97 -20.08 -1.79
CA LEU A 162 -12.54 -20.44 -3.15
C LEU A 162 -11.58 -21.64 -3.15
N ILE A 163 -10.86 -21.86 -2.05
CA ILE A 163 -10.02 -23.03 -1.83
C ILE A 163 -10.60 -23.80 -0.65
N ALA A 164 -11.04 -25.04 -0.91
CA ALA A 164 -11.52 -25.93 0.13
C ALA A 164 -10.44 -26.12 1.21
N ASP A 165 -10.86 -26.10 2.48
CA ASP A 165 -10.00 -26.28 3.67
C ASP A 165 -8.95 -25.18 3.95
N ALA A 166 -8.91 -24.10 3.17
CA ALA A 166 -7.98 -22.99 3.36
C ALA A 166 -8.68 -21.62 3.23
N PRO A 167 -9.46 -21.20 4.24
CA PRO A 167 -10.24 -19.97 4.16
C PRO A 167 -9.34 -18.75 3.91
N PHE A 168 -9.77 -17.88 3.00
CA PHE A 168 -9.07 -16.66 2.54
C PHE A 168 -7.81 -16.89 1.69
N ALA A 169 -7.34 -18.13 1.51
CA ALA A 169 -6.20 -18.38 0.61
C ALA A 169 -6.53 -17.95 -0.84
N GLY A 170 -7.76 -18.16 -1.29
CA GLY A 170 -8.25 -17.65 -2.58
C GLY A 170 -8.28 -16.13 -2.68
N SER A 171 -8.49 -15.42 -1.57
CA SER A 171 -8.44 -13.94 -1.53
C SER A 171 -7.04 -13.42 -1.84
N TYR A 172 -5.99 -14.09 -1.33
CA TYR A 172 -4.60 -13.73 -1.65
C TYR A 172 -4.22 -14.06 -3.10
N LEU A 173 -4.86 -15.03 -3.75
CA LEU A 173 -4.69 -15.23 -5.21
C LEU A 173 -5.23 -14.05 -6.02
N PHE A 174 -6.37 -13.46 -5.63
CA PHE A 174 -6.85 -12.23 -6.26
C PHE A 174 -5.89 -11.07 -6.05
N VAL A 175 -5.26 -10.98 -4.87
CA VAL A 175 -4.20 -9.99 -4.62
C VAL A 175 -3.04 -10.17 -5.59
N ILE A 176 -2.56 -11.39 -5.82
CA ILE A 176 -1.49 -11.64 -6.80
C ILE A 176 -1.92 -11.14 -8.19
N MET A 177 -3.16 -11.40 -8.60
CA MET A 177 -3.69 -10.90 -9.88
C MET A 177 -3.68 -9.36 -9.94
N PHE A 178 -4.10 -8.68 -8.87
CA PHE A 178 -4.04 -7.22 -8.79
C PHE A 178 -2.62 -6.70 -8.96
N HIS A 179 -1.63 -7.38 -8.38
CA HIS A 179 -0.22 -6.99 -8.50
C HIS A 179 0.30 -7.16 -9.91
N VAL A 180 -0.10 -8.23 -10.60
CA VAL A 180 0.22 -8.43 -12.03
C VAL A 180 -0.37 -7.29 -12.87
N VAL A 181 -1.62 -6.90 -12.60
CA VAL A 181 -2.27 -5.77 -13.29
C VAL A 181 -1.55 -4.45 -13.00
N ILE A 182 -1.18 -4.19 -11.74
CA ILE A 182 -0.38 -2.99 -11.37
C ILE A 182 0.93 -2.97 -12.15
N VAL A 183 1.68 -4.08 -12.18
CA VAL A 183 2.93 -4.18 -12.93
C VAL A 183 2.70 -3.89 -14.42
N ALA A 184 1.68 -4.49 -15.03
CA ALA A 184 1.32 -4.24 -16.42
C ALA A 184 1.01 -2.77 -16.69
N ILE A 185 0.26 -2.11 -15.80
CA ILE A 185 -0.03 -0.68 -15.88
C ILE A 185 1.26 0.15 -15.75
N LEU A 186 2.12 -0.16 -14.77
CA LEU A 186 3.39 0.54 -14.56
C LEU A 186 4.34 0.40 -15.75
N PHE A 187 4.27 -0.70 -16.51
CA PHE A 187 5.00 -0.85 -17.76
C PHE A 187 4.53 0.13 -18.85
N MET A 188 3.22 0.42 -18.89
CA MET A 188 2.60 1.33 -19.87
C MET A 188 2.83 2.81 -19.52
N ILE A 189 2.99 3.15 -18.24
CA ILE A 189 3.17 4.54 -17.79
C ILE A 189 4.63 5.00 -17.96
N ARG A 190 4.81 6.25 -18.40
CA ARG A 190 6.09 6.98 -18.29
C ARG A 190 6.00 8.00 -17.16
N LEU A 191 6.64 7.68 -16.04
CA LEU A 191 6.85 8.63 -14.95
C LEU A 191 8.15 9.42 -15.20
N PRO A 192 8.19 10.72 -14.85
CA PRO A 192 9.41 11.51 -14.94
C PRO A 192 10.52 10.83 -14.14
N GLN A 193 11.72 10.78 -14.74
CA GLN A 193 12.90 10.29 -14.06
C GLN A 193 13.42 11.38 -13.12
N PRO A 194 13.95 11.00 -11.95
CA PRO A 194 14.45 11.97 -10.98
C PRO A 194 15.60 12.77 -11.60
N SER A 195 15.54 14.10 -11.51
CA SER A 195 16.57 14.98 -12.07
C SER A 195 17.91 14.79 -11.36
N VAL A 196 19.01 15.22 -11.98
CA VAL A 196 20.34 15.18 -11.32
C VAL A 196 20.32 16.00 -10.03
N GLU A 197 19.64 17.14 -10.03
CA GLU A 197 19.45 17.98 -8.83
C GLU A 197 18.61 17.29 -7.75
N GLU A 198 17.57 16.53 -8.13
CA GLU A 198 16.90 15.69 -7.16
C GLU A 198 17.87 14.66 -6.60
N GLN A 199 18.63 13.94 -7.42
CA GLN A 199 19.53 12.87 -6.98
C GLN A 199 20.69 13.34 -6.11
N THR A 200 21.36 14.44 -6.50
CA THR A 200 22.64 14.91 -5.92
C THR A 200 22.56 16.29 -5.25
N GLY A 201 21.40 16.96 -5.29
CA GLY A 201 21.21 18.25 -4.63
C GLY A 201 21.37 18.16 -3.11
N GLU A 202 21.67 19.30 -2.49
CA GLU A 202 21.84 19.39 -1.04
C GLU A 202 20.56 18.92 -0.32
N SER A 203 20.65 17.76 0.34
CA SER A 203 19.60 17.28 1.22
C SER A 203 19.72 18.02 2.55
N ARG A 204 18.64 18.67 2.98
CA ARG A 204 18.56 19.25 4.34
C ARG A 204 18.84 18.17 5.38
N HIS A 205 19.58 18.55 6.42
CA HIS A 205 19.88 17.63 7.51
C HIS A 205 18.61 17.26 8.28
N TRP A 206 18.49 15.99 8.69
CA TRP A 206 17.34 15.50 9.46
C TRP A 206 17.03 16.36 10.69
N ARG A 207 18.07 16.86 11.38
CA ARG A 207 17.92 17.75 12.54
C ARG A 207 17.21 19.04 12.17
N GLU A 208 17.54 19.65 11.04
CA GLU A 208 16.93 20.89 10.57
C GLU A 208 15.45 20.71 10.23
N ILE A 209 15.08 19.55 9.67
CA ILE A 209 13.69 19.19 9.37
C ILE A 209 12.90 19.00 10.68
N PHE A 210 13.42 18.19 11.61
CA PHE A 210 12.73 17.92 12.88
C PHE A 210 12.70 19.11 13.84
N SER A 211 13.54 20.12 13.66
CA SER A 211 13.51 21.37 14.42
C SER A 211 12.37 22.31 14.01
N GLN A 212 11.68 22.08 12.88
CA GLN A 212 10.60 22.95 12.42
C GLN A 212 9.30 22.66 13.19
N PRO A 213 8.71 23.65 13.91
CA PRO A 213 7.48 23.44 14.67
C PRO A 213 6.31 22.94 13.83
N LYS A 214 6.22 23.40 12.57
CA LYS A 214 5.19 22.97 11.61
C LYS A 214 5.24 21.47 11.34
N ILE A 215 6.45 20.88 11.28
CA ILE A 215 6.63 19.44 11.04
C ILE A 215 6.22 18.65 12.27
N ILE A 216 6.60 19.10 13.46
CA ILE A 216 6.21 18.45 14.72
C ILE A 216 4.68 18.41 14.85
N VAL A 217 4.00 19.53 14.61
CA VAL A 217 2.53 19.59 14.63
C VAL A 217 1.93 18.64 13.58
N ALA A 218 2.42 18.67 12.34
CA ALA A 218 1.92 17.80 11.28
C ALA A 218 2.09 16.30 11.61
N VAL A 219 3.23 15.92 12.18
CA VAL A 219 3.52 14.54 12.61
C VAL A 219 2.60 14.14 13.75
N LEU A 220 2.47 14.95 14.80
CA LEU A 220 1.61 14.64 15.95
C LEU A 220 0.14 14.50 15.54
N THR A 221 -0.38 15.44 14.75
CA THR A 221 -1.77 15.36 14.25
C THR A 221 -1.98 14.12 13.39
N SER A 222 -1.01 13.77 12.52
CA SER A 222 -1.08 12.56 11.69
C SER A 222 -1.02 11.29 12.54
N MET A 223 -0.16 11.24 13.54
CA MET A 223 -0.03 10.10 14.46
C MET A 223 -1.31 9.86 15.26
N ILE A 224 -1.89 10.93 15.84
CA ILE A 224 -3.12 10.84 16.61
C ILE A 224 -4.28 10.41 15.70
N GLY A 225 -4.44 11.08 14.54
CA GLY A 225 -5.52 10.77 13.61
C GLY A 225 -5.46 9.34 13.08
N TYR A 226 -4.29 8.88 12.66
CA TYR A 226 -4.10 7.51 12.19
C TYR A 226 -4.25 6.47 13.30
N GLY A 227 -3.76 6.77 14.52
CA GLY A 227 -3.90 5.89 15.68
C GLY A 227 -5.35 5.66 16.07
N VAL A 228 -6.16 6.72 16.13
CA VAL A 228 -7.60 6.62 16.41
C VAL A 228 -8.30 5.80 15.32
N MET A 229 -8.02 6.09 14.04
CA MET A 229 -8.58 5.33 12.91
C MET A 229 -8.24 3.84 13.01
N ALA A 230 -6.97 3.50 13.23
CA ALA A 230 -6.51 2.12 13.31
C ALA A 230 -7.22 1.35 14.45
N MET A 231 -7.32 1.94 15.64
CA MET A 231 -7.98 1.31 16.80
C MET A 231 -9.46 1.00 16.52
N ILE A 232 -10.19 1.95 15.92
CA ILE A 232 -11.59 1.76 15.56
C ILE A 232 -11.73 0.64 14.50
N MET A 233 -10.89 0.65 13.46
CA MET A 233 -10.90 -0.35 12.41
C MET A 233 -10.55 -1.76 12.89
N THR A 234 -9.67 -1.90 13.90
CA THR A 234 -9.29 -3.20 14.44
C THR A 234 -10.32 -3.78 15.39
N ALA A 235 -10.96 -2.95 16.22
CA ALA A 235 -11.91 -3.42 17.22
C ALA A 235 -13.25 -3.88 16.62
N THR A 236 -13.70 -3.24 15.53
CA THR A 236 -15.03 -3.46 14.96
C THR A 236 -15.25 -4.89 14.41
N PRO A 237 -14.34 -5.48 13.60
CA PRO A 237 -14.55 -6.81 13.03
C PRO A 237 -14.46 -7.96 14.04
N LEU A 238 -13.87 -7.72 15.21
CA LEU A 238 -13.75 -8.70 16.30
C LEU A 238 -14.98 -8.73 17.21
N ALA A 239 -15.75 -7.64 17.25
CA ALA A 239 -16.92 -7.48 18.12
C ALA A 239 -18.26 -7.78 17.43
N MET A 240 -18.28 -7.92 16.10
CA MET A 240 -19.45 -8.28 15.28
C MET A 240 -19.40 -9.75 14.89
#